data_AF-A0A662L3F1-F1
#
_entry.id   AF-A0A662L3F1-F1
#
_cell.length_a   1.000
_cell.length_b   1.000
_cell.length_c   1.000
_cell.angle_alpha   90.00
_cell.angle_beta   90.00
_cell.angle_gamma   90.00
#
_symmetry.space_group_name_H-M   'P 1'
#
loop_
_entity.id
_entity.type
_entity.pdbx_description
1 polymer ?
#
loop_
_entity_poly.entity_id
_entity_poly.type
_entity_poly.pdbx_seq_one_letter_code
_entity_poly.pdbx_strand_id
1 'polypeptide(L)' 'MADIKIQNIVASTTIAEKLELDKIMESLPNTSYRPNIFPGLVLRIDKPKTAFLLFKSGKVVCTGAKNIEDIKKSMKKVCD' A
#
# COMPACT_ATOMS: atom_id res chain seq x y z
N MET A 1 16.19 25.63 -18.56
CA MET A 1 15.59 25.18 -17.28
C MET A 1 15.52 23.67 -17.30
N ALA A 2 15.82 23.00 -16.19
CA ALA A 2 15.66 21.56 -16.08
C ALA A 2 14.16 21.23 -15.93
N ASP A 3 13.65 20.32 -16.75
CA ASP A 3 12.29 19.78 -16.63
C ASP A 3 12.25 18.75 -15.49
N ILE A 4 11.48 19.03 -14.44
CA ILE A 4 11.35 18.14 -13.28
C ILE A 4 10.04 17.38 -13.39
N LYS A 5 10.14 16.05 -13.50
CA LYS A 5 8.98 15.16 -13.62
C LYS A 5 8.92 14.16 -12.47
N ILE A 6 7.81 14.16 -11.75
CA ILE A 6 7.53 13.18 -10.69
C ILE A 6 7.39 11.78 -11.30
N GLN A 7 8.18 10.83 -10.81
CA GLN A 7 8.12 9.43 -11.25
C GLN A 7 7.44 8.51 -10.24
N ASN A 8 7.49 8.88 -8.95
CA ASN A 8 6.91 8.10 -7.87
C ASN A 8 6.67 9.00 -6.66
N ILE A 9 5.57 8.74 -5.95
CA ILE A 9 5.26 9.26 -4.64
C ILE A 9 5.08 8.07 -3.70
N VAL A 10 5.70 8.15 -2.53
CA VAL A 10 5.52 7.20 -1.43
C VAL A 10 4.80 7.93 -0.31
N ALA A 11 3.69 7.36 0.17
CA ALA A 11 2.93 7.88 1.30
C ALA A 11 2.79 6.79 2.36
N SER A 12 2.68 7.18 3.63
CA SER A 12 2.44 6.25 4.73
C SER A 12 1.47 6.80 5.75
N THR A 13 0.72 5.91 6.39
CA THR A 13 -0.16 6.22 7.52
C THR A 13 -0.23 5.03 8.48
N THR A 14 -0.90 5.21 9.61
CA THR A 14 -1.26 4.12 10.53
C THR A 14 -2.78 4.03 10.58
N ILE A 15 -3.34 2.85 10.33
CA ILE A 15 -4.80 2.64 10.28
C ILE A 15 -5.36 1.83 11.46
N ALA A 16 -4.48 1.22 12.25
CA ALA A 16 -4.83 0.41 13.41
C ALA A 16 -3.63 0.32 14.36
N GLU A 17 -3.86 -0.10 15.60
CA GLU A 17 -2.76 -0.44 16.52
C GLU A 17 -2.14 -1.80 16.16
N LYS A 18 -2.96 -2.72 15.63
CA LYS A 18 -2.54 -4.06 15.23
C LYS A 18 -3.35 -4.58 14.04
N LEU A 19 -2.69 -5.25 13.10
CA LEU A 19 -3.32 -5.94 11.97
C LEU A 19 -3.01 -7.45 12.00
N GLU A 20 -4.05 -8.26 11.77
CA GLU A 20 -3.94 -9.71 11.60
C GLU A 20 -3.71 -10.03 10.11
N LEU A 21 -2.45 -9.93 9.66
CA LEU A 21 -2.09 -9.99 8.23
C LEU A 21 -2.50 -11.30 7.53
N ASP A 22 -2.49 -12.43 8.25
CA ASP A 22 -2.91 -13.73 7.70
C ASP A 22 -4.39 -13.71 7.31
N LYS A 23 -5.27 -13.16 8.18
CA LYS A 23 -6.70 -12.99 7.89
C LYS A 23 -6.95 -12.03 6.73
N ILE A 24 -6.14 -10.97 6.63
CA ILE A 24 -6.23 -10.00 5.53
C ILE A 24 -5.86 -10.67 4.20
N MET A 25 -4.82 -11.50 4.18
CA MET A 25 -4.42 -12.26 3.00
C MET A 25 -5.52 -13.22 2.54
N GLU A 26 -6.19 -13.89 3.48
CA GLU A 26 -7.31 -14.79 3.18
C GLU A 26 -8.54 -14.04 2.63
N SER A 27 -8.75 -12.80 3.06
CA SER A 27 -9.93 -12.01 2.70
C SER A 27 -9.76 -11.18 1.43
N LEU A 28 -8.53 -10.79 1.07
CA LEU A 28 -8.26 -9.88 -0.03
C LEU A 28 -7.52 -10.58 -1.19
N PRO A 29 -8.02 -10.49 -2.43
CA PRO A 29 -7.30 -10.98 -3.60
C PRO A 29 -6.07 -10.11 -3.87
N ASN A 30 -5.13 -10.64 -4.67
CA ASN A 30 -3.91 -9.93 -5.08
C ASN A 30 -3.01 -9.51 -3.91
N THR A 31 -3.05 -10.27 -2.83
CA THR A 31 -2.18 -10.13 -1.67
C THR A 31 -1.08 -11.18 -1.68
N SER A 32 0.08 -10.83 -1.12
CA SER A 32 1.17 -11.76 -0.87
C SER A 32 1.78 -11.46 0.48
N TYR A 33 1.72 -12.45 1.38
CA TYR A 33 2.35 -12.38 2.69
C TYR A 33 3.21 -13.63 2.91
N ARG A 34 4.50 -13.40 3.13
CA ARG A 34 5.53 -14.41 3.37
C ARG A 34 6.49 -13.84 4.42
N PRO A 35 6.14 -13.91 5.73
CA PRO A 35 6.87 -13.20 6.78
C PRO A 35 8.36 -13.58 6.89
N ASN A 36 8.73 -14.79 6.47
CA ASN A 36 10.12 -15.25 6.43
C ASN A 36 10.95 -14.57 5.32
N ILE A 37 10.31 -13.94 4.34
CA ILE A 37 10.96 -13.21 3.22
C ILE A 37 10.83 -11.71 3.42
N PHE A 38 9.62 -11.24 3.79
CA PHE A 38 9.35 -9.83 4.02
C PHE A 38 8.28 -9.67 5.13
N PRO A 39 8.49 -8.78 6.13
CA PRO A 39 7.61 -8.69 7.29
C PRO A 39 6.23 -8.06 7.02
N GLY A 40 6.01 -7.49 5.83
CA GLY A 40 4.74 -6.87 5.45
C GLY A 40 3.94 -7.71 4.46
N LEU A 41 2.62 -7.51 4.45
CA LEU A 41 1.75 -8.00 3.39
C LEU A 41 1.82 -7.02 2.21
N VAL A 42 2.02 -7.54 1.01
CA VAL A 42 2.02 -6.77 -0.24
C VAL A 42 0.67 -6.91 -0.90
N LEU A 43 -0.04 -5.79 -1.10
CA LEU A 43 -1.28 -5.72 -1.87
C LEU A 43 -1.03 -4.87 -3.12
N ARG A 44 -1.54 -5.28 -4.28
CA ARG A 44 -1.41 -4.53 -5.55
C ARG A 44 -2.77 -4.12 -6.09
N ILE A 45 -2.85 -2.89 -6.58
CA ILE A 45 -4.03 -2.33 -7.23
C ILE A 45 -3.63 -1.87 -8.62
N ASP A 46 -4.44 -2.23 -9.63
CA ASP A 46 -4.16 -1.87 -11.02
C ASP A 46 -4.58 -0.45 -11.39
N LYS A 47 -5.63 0.07 -10.74
CA LYS A 47 -6.21 1.38 -11.04
C LYS A 47 -6.62 2.16 -9.79
N PRO A 48 -5.87 3.21 -9.38
CA PRO A 48 -4.54 3.60 -9.87
C PRO A 48 -3.50 2.48 -9.66
N LYS A 49 -2.46 2.44 -10.52
CA LYS A 49 -1.40 1.42 -10.42
C LYS A 49 -0.53 1.71 -9.20
N THR A 50 -0.80 1.04 -8.08
CA THR A 50 -0.11 1.24 -6.80
C THR A 50 0.13 -0.08 -6.08
N ALA A 51 1.06 -0.05 -5.14
CA ALA A 51 1.36 -1.14 -4.23
C ALA A 51 1.25 -0.65 -2.78
N PHE A 52 0.67 -1.50 -1.95
CA PHE A 52 0.48 -1.30 -0.51
C PHE A 52 1.33 -2.29 0.26
N LEU A 53 2.03 -1.80 1.28
CA LEU A 53 2.75 -2.61 2.25
C LEU A 53 2.06 -2.42 3.60
N LEU A 54 1.46 -3.49 4.12
CA LEU A 54 0.76 -3.50 5.40
C LEU A 54 1.63 -4.23 6.44
N PHE A 55 1.78 -3.65 7.62
CA PHE A 55 2.59 -4.22 8.70
C PHE A 55 1.71 -4.57 9.90
N LYS A 56 2.16 -5.55 10.71
CA LYS A 56 1.45 -5.97 11.93
C LYS A 56 1.18 -4.82 12.91
N SER A 57 1.99 -3.76 12.89
CA SER A 57 1.82 -2.55 13.70
C SER A 57 0.70 -1.61 13.22
N GLY A 58 -0.04 -2.00 12.18
CA GLY A 58 -1.06 -1.18 11.53
C GLY A 58 -0.54 -0.05 10.65
N LYS A 59 0.79 0.04 10.46
CA LYS A 59 1.40 0.92 9.46
C LYS A 59 1.06 0.43 8.05
N VAL A 60 0.73 1.37 7.18
CA VAL A 60 0.46 1.16 5.76
C VAL A 60 1.34 2.10 4.95
N VAL A 61 1.97 1.57 3.90
CA VAL A 61 2.76 2.36 2.94
C VAL A 61 2.15 2.16 1.55
N CYS A 62 1.84 3.25 0.86
CA CYS A 62 1.39 3.27 -0.54
C CYS A 62 2.50 3.82 -1.44
N THR A 63 2.80 3.14 -2.54
CA THR A 63 3.81 3.55 -3.53
C THR A 63 3.37 3.24 -4.96
N GLY A 64 4.02 3.84 -5.95
CA GLY A 64 3.77 3.65 -7.39
C GLY A 64 2.95 4.76 -8.02
N ALA A 65 2.38 5.67 -7.22
CA ALA A 65 1.61 6.79 -7.72
C ALA A 65 2.51 7.91 -8.27
N LYS A 66 2.03 8.65 -9.28
CA LYS A 66 2.76 9.79 -9.87
C LYS A 66 2.19 11.15 -9.48
N ASN A 67 1.09 11.16 -8.75
CA ASN A 67 0.41 12.35 -8.26
C ASN A 67 -0.32 12.02 -6.94
N ILE A 68 -0.68 13.06 -6.20
CA ILE A 68 -1.31 12.94 -4.87
C ILE A 68 -2.74 12.40 -4.98
N GLU A 69 -3.44 12.68 -6.07
CA GLU A 69 -4.81 12.22 -6.29
C GLU A 69 -4.89 10.70 -6.38
N ASP A 70 -3.93 10.06 -7.06
CA ASP A 70 -3.81 8.61 -7.15
C ASP A 70 -3.53 7.98 -5.79
N ILE A 71 -2.68 8.60 -4.96
CA ILE A 71 -2.49 8.18 -3.56
C ILE A 71 -3.82 8.20 -2.82
N LYS A 72 -4.57 9.31 -2.87
CA LYS A 72 -5.86 9.45 -2.17
C LYS A 72 -6.87 8.42 -2.65
N LYS A 73 -7.00 8.23 -3.97
CA LYS A 73 -7.90 7.22 -4.57
C LYS A 73 -7.53 5.80 -4.17
N SER A 74 -6.24 5.47 -4.18
CA SER A 74 -5.76 4.15 -3.79
C SER A 74 -5.96 3.91 -2.29
N MET A 75 -5.63 4.88 -1.42
CA MET A 75 -5.84 4.77 0.03
C MET A 75 -7.32 4.52 0.35
N LYS A 76 -8.23 5.26 -0.31
CA LYS A 76 -9.67 5.07 -0.17
C LYS A 76 -10.16 3.66 -0.54
N LYS A 77 -9.45 2.95 -1.42
CA LYS A 77 -9.83 1.58 -1.81
C LYS A 77 -9.37 0.49 -0.84
N VAL A 78 -8.41 0.82 0.04
CA VAL A 78 -7.73 -0.16 0.91
C VAL A 78 -8.07 0.07 2.37
N CYS A 79 -8.24 1.32 2.76
CA CYS A 79 -8.39 1.72 4.16
C CYS A 79 -9.83 2.10 4.55
N ASP A 80 -10.73 2.23 3.58
CA ASP A 80 -12.18 2.36 3.80
C ASP A 80 -12.84 1.01 3.50
#